data_AF-A0A2N5KSK4-F1
#
_entry.id   AF-A0A2N5KSK4-F1
#
_cell.length_a   1.000
_cell.length_b   1.000
_cell.length_c   1.000
_cell.angle_alpha   90.00
_cell.angle_beta   90.00
_cell.angle_gamma   90.00
#
_symmetry.space_group_name_H-M   'P 1'
#
loop_
_entity.id
_entity.type
_entity.pdbx_description
1 polymer ?
#
loop_
_entity_poly.entity_id
_entity_poly.type
_entity_poly.pdbx_seq_one_letter_code
_entity_poly.pdbx_strand_id
1 'polypeptide(L)'
;MDAGADLIVGNHAHWPKGTELYRGKPVFYGTGDFLFDQSWSEETSTGIFAEITLYGDRVVQARPVPFVLLDYAQPNFLVPEAGGDRALDKVYKASLGAEFEAYGR
;
A
#
# COMPACT_ATOMS: atom_id res chain seq x y z
N MET A 1 -12.60 5.34 -11.46
CA MET A 1 -12.94 4.06 -12.13
C MET A 1 -13.96 4.27 -13.25
N ASP A 2 -15.02 5.05 -13.04
CA ASP A 2 -16.10 5.26 -14.02
C ASP A 2 -15.65 5.82 -15.40
N ALA A 3 -14.48 6.46 -15.45
CA ALA A 3 -13.83 6.90 -16.69
C ALA A 3 -13.05 5.78 -17.44
N GLY A 4 -13.17 4.52 -17.03
CA GLY A 4 -12.57 3.36 -17.72
C GLY A 4 -11.26 2.84 -17.12
N ALA A 5 -10.77 3.38 -16.00
CA ALA A 5 -9.56 2.83 -15.35
C ALA A 5 -9.85 1.46 -14.73
N ASP A 6 -8.87 0.55 -14.77
CA ASP A 6 -8.91 -0.80 -14.15
C ASP A 6 -8.14 -0.92 -12.83
N LEU A 7 -7.28 0.05 -12.55
CA LEU A 7 -6.48 0.20 -11.34
C LEU A 7 -6.13 1.68 -11.16
N ILE A 8 -6.04 2.14 -9.92
CA ILE A 8 -5.45 3.44 -9.59
C ILE A 8 -4.32 3.22 -8.57
N VAL A 9 -3.15 3.80 -8.84
CA VAL A 9 -2.05 3.90 -7.87
C VAL A 9 -1.73 5.37 -7.68
N GLY A 10 -2.16 5.91 -6.54
CA GLY A 10 -1.89 7.26 -6.11
C GLY A 10 -0.50 7.39 -5.49
N ASN A 11 0.00 8.62 -5.48
CA ASN A 11 1.26 9.01 -4.86
C ASN A 11 1.09 10.41 -4.25
N HIS A 12 2.11 10.89 -3.52
CA HIS A 12 2.29 12.21 -2.87
C HIS A 12 2.39 12.13 -1.35
N ALA A 13 1.68 11.18 -0.74
CA ALA A 13 1.87 10.91 0.69
C ALA A 13 3.23 10.25 0.95
N HIS A 14 3.93 10.74 1.97
CA HIS A 14 5.22 10.20 2.42
C HIS A 14 5.12 8.88 3.20
N TRP A 15 3.90 8.34 3.34
CA TRP A 15 3.67 7.04 3.97
C TRP A 15 2.45 6.36 3.34
N PRO A 16 2.32 5.02 3.48
CA PRO A 16 1.22 4.25 2.93
C PRO A 16 -0.13 4.79 3.38
N LYS A 17 -1.03 4.97 2.41
CA LYS A 17 -2.43 5.25 2.67
C LYS A 17 -3.26 3.98 2.51
N GLY A 18 -4.52 4.07 2.90
CA GLY A 18 -5.49 3.00 2.71
C GLY A 18 -5.64 2.58 1.26
N THR A 19 -6.27 1.43 1.06
CA THR A 19 -6.66 0.90 -0.24
C THR A 19 -8.18 0.84 -0.32
N GLU A 20 -8.72 0.66 -1.51
CA GLU A 20 -10.14 0.40 -1.71
C GLU A 20 -10.35 -0.56 -2.87
N LEU A 21 -11.41 -1.36 -2.81
CA LEU A 21 -11.91 -2.12 -3.95
C LEU A 21 -13.14 -1.43 -4.54
N TYR A 22 -12.93 -0.34 -5.29
CA TYR A 22 -14.02 0.43 -5.87
C TYR A 22 -14.67 -0.34 -7.03
N ARG A 23 -15.91 -0.82 -6.84
CA ARG A 23 -16.65 -1.63 -7.83
C ARG A 23 -15.83 -2.82 -8.36
N GLY A 24 -15.10 -3.50 -7.47
CA GLY A 24 -14.25 -4.64 -7.85
C GLY A 24 -12.90 -4.27 -8.45
N LYS A 25 -12.55 -2.97 -8.52
CA LYS A 25 -11.29 -2.49 -9.09
C LYS A 25 -10.41 -1.85 -8.01
N PRO A 26 -9.12 -2.24 -7.91
CA PRO A 26 -8.25 -1.79 -6.84
C PRO A 26 -7.86 -0.31 -6.95
N VAL A 27 -7.80 0.36 -5.81
CA VAL A 27 -7.29 1.72 -5.63
C VAL A 27 -6.27 1.69 -4.49
N PHE A 28 -5.04 2.13 -4.76
CA PHE A 28 -4.04 2.42 -3.73
C PHE A 28 -3.96 3.94 -3.60
N TYR A 29 -4.34 4.51 -2.46
CA TYR A 29 -4.39 5.97 -2.31
C TYR A 29 -3.01 6.62 -2.15
N GLY A 30 -2.00 5.85 -1.76
CA GLY A 30 -0.61 6.31 -1.62
C GLY A 30 0.30 5.17 -1.20
N THR A 31 1.47 5.04 -1.83
CA THR A 31 2.43 3.95 -1.56
C THR A 31 3.51 4.31 -0.53
N GLY A 32 3.66 5.59 -0.18
CA GLY A 32 4.76 6.07 0.65
C GLY A 32 6.05 6.24 -0.15
N ASP A 33 7.12 6.61 0.56
CA ASP A 33 8.42 6.89 -0.02
C ASP A 33 9.20 5.60 -0.31
N PHE A 34 9.75 5.47 -1.53
CA PHE A 34 10.56 4.32 -1.93
C PHE A 34 12.06 4.57 -1.83
N LEU A 35 12.54 5.73 -2.28
CA LEU A 35 13.94 6.15 -2.22
C LEU A 35 13.96 7.64 -1.88
N PHE A 36 13.87 7.95 -0.59
CA PHE A 36 13.76 9.33 -0.13
C PHE A 36 14.42 9.52 1.23
N ASP A 37 15.03 10.68 1.44
CA ASP A 37 15.84 10.99 2.62
C ASP A 37 15.02 11.41 3.86
N GLN A 38 13.71 11.19 3.83
CA GLN A 38 12.76 11.57 4.88
C GLN A 38 12.60 10.50 5.97
N SER A 39 13.72 10.00 6.52
CA SER A 39 13.73 8.91 7.51
C SER A 39 13.59 9.37 8.97
N TRP A 40 12.84 10.45 9.23
CA TRP A 40 12.70 11.05 10.57
C TRP A 40 11.71 10.30 11.47
N SER A 41 10.86 9.44 10.93
CA SER A 41 9.96 8.58 11.69
C SER A 41 9.80 7.21 11.03
N GLU A 42 9.32 6.22 11.80
CA GLU A 42 8.95 4.91 11.25
C GLU A 42 7.88 5.06 10.15
N GLU A 43 6.93 5.99 10.33
CA GLU A 43 5.83 6.18 9.39
C GLU A 43 6.33 6.64 8.02
N THR A 44 7.22 7.65 7.96
CA THR A 44 7.79 8.12 6.69
C THR A 44 8.91 7.23 6.15
N SER A 45 9.43 6.32 6.98
CA SER A 45 10.37 5.29 6.54
C SER A 45 9.68 4.01 6.07
N THR A 46 8.37 3.86 6.28
CA THR A 46 7.62 2.67 5.86
C THR A 46 6.92 2.98 4.54
N GLY A 47 6.94 2.03 3.60
CA GLY A 47 6.24 2.12 2.33
C GLY A 47 5.56 0.80 1.98
N ILE A 48 4.79 0.79 0.90
CA ILE A 48 4.26 -0.43 0.27
C ILE A 48 4.59 -0.44 -1.20
N PHE A 49 4.92 -1.61 -1.74
CA PHE A 49 4.74 -1.84 -3.17
C PHE A 49 3.29 -2.22 -3.43
N ALA A 50 2.67 -1.61 -4.43
CA ALA A 50 1.45 -2.15 -5.02
C ALA A 50 1.83 -3.28 -5.97
N GLU A 51 1.83 -4.53 -5.48
CA GLU A 51 2.10 -5.67 -6.34
C GLU A 51 0.83 -6.04 -7.12
N ILE A 52 0.90 -5.92 -8.44
CA ILE A 52 -0.22 -6.10 -9.35
C ILE A 52 0.10 -7.25 -10.30
N THR A 53 -0.83 -8.21 -10.42
CA THR A 53 -0.78 -9.26 -11.46
C THR A 53 -1.87 -9.00 -12.48
N LEU A 54 -1.48 -8.98 -13.75
CA LEU A 54 -2.37 -8.82 -14.89
C LEU A 54 -2.47 -10.14 -15.66
N TYR A 55 -3.66 -10.47 -16.14
CA TYR A 55 -3.89 -11.56 -17.08
C TYR A 55 -4.79 -11.07 -18.21
N GLY A 56 -4.22 -10.97 -19.41
CA GLY A 56 -4.87 -10.28 -20.53
C GLY A 56 -5.13 -8.82 -20.20
N ASP A 57 -6.39 -8.40 -20.30
CA ASP A 57 -6.87 -7.04 -19.98
C ASP A 57 -7.38 -6.89 -18.54
N ARG A 58 -7.15 -7.89 -17.67
CA ARG A 58 -7.71 -7.91 -16.31
C ARG A 58 -6.63 -7.80 -15.25
N VAL A 59 -6.92 -7.03 -14.21
CA VAL A 59 -6.23 -7.13 -12.92
C VAL A 59 -6.77 -8.36 -12.20
N VAL A 60 -5.92 -9.36 -11.97
CA VAL A 60 -6.31 -10.62 -11.31
C VAL A 60 -5.80 -10.71 -9.87
N GLN A 61 -4.80 -9.91 -9.51
CA GLN A 61 -4.32 -9.76 -8.14
C GLN A 61 -3.84 -8.34 -7.92
N ALA A 62 -4.15 -7.78 -6.75
CA ALA A 62 -3.55 -6.56 -6.25
C ALA A 62 -3.30 -6.74 -4.75
N ARG A 63 -2.05 -6.60 -4.29
CA ARG A 63 -1.72 -6.67 -2.86
C ARG A 63 -0.67 -5.64 -2.47
N PRO A 64 -0.79 -5.02 -1.29
CA PRO A 64 0.30 -4.25 -0.70
C PRO A 64 1.40 -5.18 -0.21
N VAL A 65 2.66 -4.85 -0.51
CA VAL A 65 3.84 -5.54 0.02
C VAL A 65 4.65 -4.53 0.83
N PRO A 66 4.66 -4.62 2.16
CA PRO A 66 5.29 -3.62 3.01
C PRO A 66 6.81 -3.68 2.95
N PHE A 67 7.45 -2.52 3.02
CA PHE A 67 8.88 -2.39 3.17
C PHE A 67 9.22 -1.23 4.13
N VAL A 68 10.45 -1.24 4.62
CA VAL A 68 11.03 -0.14 5.39
C VAL A 68 12.30 0.35 4.72
N LEU A 69 12.49 1.66 4.70
CA LEU A 69 13.73 2.31 4.31
C LEU A 69 14.71 2.28 5.47
N LEU A 70 15.85 1.66 5.23
CA LEU A 70 17.02 1.72 6.09
C LEU A 70 18.09 2.57 5.41
N ASP A 71 18.97 3.17 6.20
CA ASP A 71 20.13 3.93 5.70
C ASP A 71 19.76 4.94 4.59
N TYR A 72 18.66 5.66 4.77
CA TYR A 72 18.08 6.69 3.87
C TYR A 72 17.58 6.21 2.50
N ALA A 73 18.13 5.14 1.93
CA ALA A 73 17.84 4.73 0.55
C ALA A 73 17.91 3.22 0.31
N GLN A 74 17.79 2.41 1.37
CA GLN A 74 17.79 0.95 1.26
C GLN A 74 16.40 0.37 1.61
N PRO A 75 15.57 0.08 0.61
CA PRO A 75 14.28 -0.57 0.83
C PRO A 75 14.47 -2.03 1.22
N ASN A 76 13.88 -2.43 2.34
CA ASN A 76 13.92 -3.78 2.88
C ASN A 76 12.51 -4.30 3.11
N PHE A 77 12.15 -5.44 2.53
CA PHE A 77 10.83 -6.03 2.72
C PHE A 77 10.58 -6.34 4.20
N LEU A 78 9.38 -6.02 4.67
CA LEU A 78 8.92 -6.38 6.00
C LEU A 78 8.22 -7.75 5.91
N VAL A 79 8.72 -8.72 6.67
CA VAL A 79 8.04 -10.00 6.91
C VAL A 79 7.07 -9.87 8.09
N PRO A 80 6.06 -10.75 8.24
CA PRO A 80 5.02 -10.64 9.27
C PRO A 80 5.56 -10.35 10.67
N GLU A 81 6.53 -11.15 11.13
CA GLU A 81 7.12 -11.07 12.47
C GLU A 81 8.06 -9.87 12.65
N ALA A 82 8.53 -9.27 11.54
CA ALA A 82 9.42 -8.12 11.52
C ALA A 82 8.68 -6.79 11.35
N GLY A 83 7.37 -6.74 11.62
CA GLY A 83 6.57 -5.52 11.52
C GLY A 83 5.74 -5.41 10.24
N GLY A 84 5.77 -6.42 9.37
CA GLY A 84 4.93 -6.49 8.17
C GLY A 84 3.44 -6.47 8.51
N ASP A 85 3.02 -7.26 9.50
CA ASP A 85 1.62 -7.29 9.93
C ASP A 85 1.18 -5.93 10.49
N ARG A 86 2.07 -5.26 11.24
CA ARG A 86 1.79 -3.92 11.78
C ARG A 86 1.65 -2.88 10.67
N ALA A 87 2.51 -2.94 9.64
CA ALA A 87 2.44 -2.04 8.50
C ALA A 87 1.14 -2.25 7.69
N LEU A 88 0.78 -3.51 7.44
CA LEU A 88 -0.45 -3.87 6.74
C LEU A 88 -1.71 -3.53 7.54
N ASP A 89 -1.72 -3.75 8.84
CA ASP A 89 -2.83 -3.39 9.72
C ASP A 89 -3.11 -1.87 9.68
N LYS A 90 -2.05 -1.03 9.70
CA LYS A 90 -2.21 0.43 9.51
C LYS A 90 -2.84 0.78 8.16
N VAL A 91 -2.41 0.13 7.07
CA VAL A 91 -2.98 0.33 5.73
C VAL A 91 -4.44 -0.09 5.71
N TYR A 92 -4.76 -1.29 6.18
CA TYR A 92 -6.12 -1.84 6.16
C TYR A 92 -7.08 -1.10 7.08
N LYS A 93 -6.62 -0.58 8.22
CA LYS A 93 -7.41 0.33 9.08
C LYS A 93 -7.79 1.64 8.40
N ALA A 94 -6.95 2.13 7.49
CA ALA A 94 -7.20 3.33 6.71
C ALA A 94 -7.92 3.07 5.37
N SER A 95 -8.14 1.79 5.02
CA SER A 95 -8.79 1.38 3.78
C SER A 95 -10.31 1.60 3.81
N LEU A 96 -10.90 1.69 2.63
CA LEU A 96 -12.34 1.85 2.43
C LEU A 96 -12.94 0.59 1.83
N GLY A 97 -14.16 0.23 2.25
CA GLY A 97 -14.90 -0.92 1.75
C GLY A 97 -15.19 -1.96 2.83
N ALA A 98 -16.22 -2.78 2.58
CA ALA A 98 -16.68 -3.81 3.51
C ALA A 98 -15.59 -4.88 3.77
N GLU A 99 -14.68 -5.08 2.81
CA GLU A 99 -13.55 -6.00 2.87
C GLU A 99 -12.56 -5.67 3.99
N PHE A 100 -12.55 -4.41 4.44
CA PHE A 100 -11.61 -3.91 5.45
C PHE A 100 -12.24 -3.64 6.82
N GLU A 101 -13.55 -3.82 6.98
CA GLU A 101 -14.27 -3.53 8.23
C GLU A 101 -13.71 -4.33 9.43
N ALA A 102 -13.19 -5.54 9.20
CA ALA A 102 -12.58 -6.36 10.24
C ALA A 102 -11.32 -5.74 10.86
N TYR A 103 -10.65 -4.82 10.15
CA TYR A 103 -9.45 -4.12 10.63
C TYR A 103 -9.81 -2.85 11.40
N GLY A 104 -11.02 -2.30 11.20
CA GLY A 104 -11.48 -1.08 11.86
C GLY A 104 -11.96 -1.31 13.29
N ARG A 105 -11.21 -0.79 14.28
CA ARG A 105 -11.67 -0.42 15.63
C ARG A 105 -10.85 0.74 16.16
#